data_AF-A0AAE0K4P6-F1
#
_entry.id   AF-A0AAE0K4P6-F1
#
_cell.length_a   1.000
_cell.length_b   1.000
_cell.length_c   1.000
_cell.angle_alpha   90.00
_cell.angle_beta   90.00
_cell.angle_gamma   90.00
#
_symmetry.space_group_name_H-M   'P 1'
#
loop_
_entity.id
_entity.type
_entity.pdbx_description
1 polymer ?
#
loop_
_entity_poly.entity_id
_entity_poly.type
_entity_poly.pdbx_seq_one_letter_code
_entity_poly.pdbx_strand_id
1 'polypeptide(L)'
;IHTREPQRESSPGGVLAPGAFWDQTLKPKLLPPLAKKTPRNKCYEPDETNVVVLVTDRSQRDLTKRFDELDIDWTVVENQLVTWSHLLRDRRQLRIDISFICKETTQ
;
A
#
# COMPACT_ATOMS: atom_id res chain seq x y z
N ILE A 1 -23.74 -35.05 -5.39
CA ILE A 1 -23.51 -33.63 -5.75
C ILE A 1 -22.19 -33.24 -5.10
N HIS A 2 -21.11 -33.15 -5.89
CA HIS A 2 -19.77 -32.84 -5.37
C HIS A 2 -19.59 -31.31 -5.48
N THR A 3 -19.54 -30.65 -4.33
CA THR A 3 -19.42 -29.20 -4.21
C THR A 3 -18.05 -28.77 -4.75
N ARG A 4 -18.03 -28.04 -5.88
CA ARG A 4 -16.82 -27.38 -6.37
C ARG A 4 -16.53 -26.19 -5.46
N GLU A 5 -15.38 -26.24 -4.80
CA GLU A 5 -14.80 -25.05 -4.18
C GLU A 5 -14.47 -24.02 -5.27
N PRO A 6 -14.68 -22.71 -5.04
CA PRO A 6 -14.26 -21.69 -5.97
C PRO A 6 -12.73 -21.64 -5.97
N GLN A 7 -12.13 -22.30 -6.95
CA GLN A 7 -10.75 -22.05 -7.32
C GLN A 7 -10.66 -20.56 -7.68
N ARG A 8 -9.91 -19.79 -6.88
CA ARG A 8 -9.50 -18.44 -7.26
C ARG A 8 -8.68 -18.58 -8.54
N GLU A 9 -9.35 -18.32 -9.66
CA GLU A 9 -8.72 -18.21 -10.95
C GLU A 9 -7.79 -16.98 -10.87
N SER A 10 -6.52 -17.23 -10.58
CA SER A 10 -5.48 -16.21 -10.65
C SER A 10 -5.31 -15.89 -12.13
N SER A 11 -5.99 -14.83 -12.59
CA SER A 11 -5.79 -14.31 -13.94
C SER A 11 -4.33 -13.88 -14.07
N PRO A 12 -3.55 -14.45 -15.02
CA PRO A 12 -2.16 -14.05 -15.20
C PRO A 12 -2.16 -12.65 -15.85
N GLY A 13 -1.79 -11.63 -15.07
CA GLY A 13 -1.56 -10.27 -15.57
C GLY A 13 -2.68 -9.26 -15.36
N GLY A 14 -3.56 -9.44 -14.37
CA GLY A 14 -4.49 -8.39 -13.95
C GLY A 14 -3.76 -7.23 -13.28
N VAL A 15 -3.94 -6.00 -13.79
CA VAL A 15 -3.53 -4.79 -13.07
C VAL A 15 -4.27 -4.78 -11.73
N LEU A 16 -3.55 -5.07 -10.64
CA LEU A 16 -4.13 -5.04 -9.30
C LEU A 16 -4.34 -3.59 -8.89
N ALA A 17 -5.52 -3.31 -8.32
CA ALA A 17 -5.73 -2.05 -7.61
C ALA A 17 -4.70 -1.93 -6.48
N PRO A 18 -4.23 -0.71 -6.15
CA PRO A 18 -3.23 -0.50 -5.11
C PRO A 18 -3.59 -1.16 -3.77
N GLY A 19 -4.86 -1.07 -3.32
CA GLY A 19 -5.30 -1.75 -2.09
C GLY A 19 -5.24 -3.27 -2.20
N ALA A 20 -5.64 -3.83 -3.34
CA ALA A 20 -5.53 -5.26 -3.58
C ALA A 20 -4.08 -5.75 -3.61
N PHE A 21 -3.15 -4.97 -4.17
CA PHE A 21 -1.72 -5.28 -4.15
C PHE A 21 -1.12 -5.17 -2.75
N TRP A 22 -1.58 -4.18 -1.97
CA TRP A 22 -1.20 -3.99 -0.57
C TRP A 22 -1.51 -5.23 0.25
N ASP A 23 -2.77 -5.66 0.27
CA ASP A 23 -3.22 -6.77 1.11
C ASP A 23 -2.64 -8.12 0.66
N GLN A 24 -2.54 -8.35 -0.64
CA GLN A 24 -2.11 -9.64 -1.17
C GLN A 24 -0.59 -9.81 -1.19
N THR A 25 0.17 -8.71 -1.32
CA THR A 25 1.61 -8.78 -1.59
C THR A 25 2.46 -8.01 -0.60
N LEU A 26 2.18 -6.72 -0.39
CA LEU A 26 3.08 -5.88 0.41
C LEU A 26 2.95 -6.13 1.91
N LYS A 27 1.73 -6.05 2.45
CA LYS A 27 1.45 -6.23 3.89
C LYS A 27 1.99 -7.56 4.43
N PRO A 28 1.76 -8.72 3.77
CA PRO A 28 2.32 -10.00 4.24
C PRO A 28 3.85 -10.07 4.19
N LYS A 29 4.49 -9.35 3.26
CA LYS A 29 5.96 -9.29 3.14
C LYS A 29 6.60 -8.32 4.12
N LEU A 30 5.85 -7.38 4.67
CA LEU A 30 6.33 -6.37 5.62
C LEU A 30 6.41 -6.91 7.06
N LEU A 31 5.46 -7.76 7.46
CA LEU A 31 5.42 -8.31 8.83
C LEU A 31 6.68 -9.13 9.22
N PRO A 32 7.23 -10.02 8.37
CA PRO A 32 8.38 -10.83 8.76
C PRO A 32 9.70 -10.06 8.93
N PRO A 33 10.06 -9.10 8.05
CA PRO A 33 11.22 -8.23 8.26
C PRO A 33 11.12 -7.34 9.48
N LEU A 34 9.92 -6.83 9.81
CA LEU A 34 9.70 -6.06 11.03
C LEU A 34 10.04 -6.91 12.26
N ALA A 35 9.60 -8.18 12.31
CA ALA A 35 9.97 -9.08 13.40
C ALA A 35 11.47 -9.44 13.45
N LYS A 36 12.17 -9.46 12.30
CA LYS A 36 13.59 -9.86 12.21
C LYS A 36 14.59 -8.73 12.44
N LYS A 37 14.22 -7.49 12.12
CA LYS A 37 15.08 -6.30 12.30
C LYS A 37 15.07 -5.78 13.73
N THR A 38 14.20 -6.33 14.57
CA THR A 38 14.15 -5.99 15.97
C THR A 38 15.22 -6.75 16.75
N PRO A 39 16.08 -6.07 17.53
CA PRO A 39 16.93 -6.74 18.52
C PRO A 39 16.07 -7.66 19.39
N ARG A 40 16.59 -8.83 19.81
CA ARG A 40 15.82 -9.88 20.54
C ARG A 40 15.06 -9.40 21.80
N ASN A 41 15.33 -8.20 22.30
CA ASN A 41 14.72 -7.61 23.50
C ASN A 41 13.89 -6.35 23.23
N LYS A 42 13.65 -6.00 21.97
CA LYS A 42 12.78 -4.88 21.58
C LYS A 42 11.60 -5.45 20.81
N CYS A 43 10.49 -4.74 20.80
CA CYS A 43 9.40 -4.98 19.86
C CYS A 43 9.13 -3.65 19.15
N TYR A 44 8.95 -3.69 17.84
CA TYR A 44 8.58 -2.51 17.06
C TYR A 44 7.20 -2.77 16.49
N GLU A 45 6.28 -1.87 16.80
CA GLU A 45 4.94 -1.88 16.23
C GLU A 45 4.77 -0.71 15.26
N PRO A 46 4.06 -0.89 14.14
CA PRO A 46 3.68 0.22 13.27
C PRO A 46 2.86 1.23 14.07
N ASP A 47 3.27 2.49 14.03
CA ASP A 47 2.55 3.59 14.68
C ASP A 47 1.78 4.39 13.64
N GLU A 48 2.45 4.75 12.55
CA GLU A 48 1.87 5.55 11.47
C GLU A 48 2.39 5.05 10.11
N THR A 49 1.52 5.07 9.09
CA THR A 49 1.90 4.91 7.69
C THR A 49 1.64 6.18 6.91
N ASN A 50 2.67 6.66 6.24
CA ASN A 50 2.56 7.79 5.31
C ASN A 50 2.53 7.26 3.87
N VAL A 51 1.50 7.65 3.12
CA VAL A 51 1.35 7.39 1.69
C VAL A 51 1.47 8.70 0.94
N VAL A 52 2.42 8.76 0.02
CA VAL A 52 2.64 9.90 -0.88
C VAL A 52 2.43 9.43 -2.32
N VAL A 53 1.50 10.06 -3.04
CA VAL A 53 1.32 9.83 -4.47
C VAL A 53 1.86 11.03 -5.24
N LEU A 54 2.94 10.79 -5.96
CA LEU A 54 3.66 11.75 -6.79
C LEU A 54 3.21 11.58 -8.24
N VAL A 55 3.16 12.69 -8.97
CA VAL A 55 3.02 12.68 -10.43
C VAL A 55 4.15 13.45 -11.08
N THR A 56 4.62 13.01 -12.24
CA THR A 56 5.68 13.74 -12.97
C THR A 56 5.25 15.12 -13.46
N ASP A 57 3.95 15.45 -13.34
CA ASP A 57 3.41 16.78 -13.59
C ASP A 57 3.58 17.69 -12.38
N ARG A 58 4.58 18.57 -12.42
CA ARG A 58 4.84 19.54 -11.34
C ARG A 58 3.72 20.57 -11.13
N SER A 59 2.73 20.66 -12.02
CA SER A 59 1.55 21.52 -11.83
C SER A 59 0.50 20.93 -10.91
N GLN A 60 0.54 19.61 -10.70
CA GLN A 60 -0.36 18.90 -9.79
C GLN A 60 0.28 18.81 -8.41
N ARG A 61 -0.53 18.93 -7.37
CA ARG A 61 -0.06 18.74 -5.99
C ARG A 61 0.00 17.27 -5.66
N ASP A 62 1.05 16.85 -4.99
CA ASP A 62 1.17 15.49 -4.48
C ASP A 62 0.05 15.19 -3.48
N LEU A 63 -0.44 13.96 -3.49
CA LEU A 63 -1.34 13.47 -2.43
C LEU A 63 -0.46 12.98 -1.28
N THR A 64 -0.52 13.65 -0.14
CA THR A 64 0.11 13.18 1.09
C THR A 64 -0.97 12.82 2.10
N LYS A 65 -0.98 11.56 2.53
CA LYS A 65 -1.91 11.06 3.55
C LYS A 65 -1.18 10.26 4.60
N ARG A 66 -1.63 10.44 5.84
CA ARG A 66 -1.15 9.71 7.00
C ARG A 66 -2.29 8.86 7.53
N PHE A 67 -1.96 7.61 7.83
CA PHE A 67 -2.86 6.59 8.34
C PHE A 67 -2.28 5.99 9.61
N ASP A 68 -3.15 5.48 10.47
CA ASP A 68 -2.73 4.85 11.71
C ASP A 68 -2.21 3.43 11.42
N GLU A 69 -1.13 3.06 12.10
CA GLU A 69 -0.48 1.76 11.98
C GLU A 69 -0.22 1.34 10.53
N LEU A 70 -0.85 0.26 10.06
CA LEU A 70 -0.83 -0.22 8.67
C LEU A 70 -2.24 -0.20 8.02
N ASP A 71 -3.18 0.52 8.64
CA ASP A 71 -4.58 0.60 8.22
C ASP A 71 -4.79 1.73 7.21
N ILE A 72 -4.35 1.50 5.99
CA ILE A 72 -4.43 2.47 4.90
C ILE A 72 -5.85 2.45 4.33
N ASP A 73 -6.56 3.59 4.37
CA ASP A 73 -7.78 3.77 3.58
C ASP A 73 -7.41 3.99 2.10
N TRP A 74 -7.35 2.87 1.37
CA TRP A 74 -7.06 2.84 -0.05
C TRP A 74 -8.08 3.58 -0.91
N THR A 75 -9.31 3.77 -0.41
CA THR A 75 -10.37 4.50 -1.13
C THR A 75 -9.92 5.93 -1.45
N VAL A 76 -9.24 6.59 -0.51
CA VAL A 76 -8.73 7.95 -0.70
C VAL A 76 -7.67 8.00 -1.81
N VAL A 77 -6.77 7.01 -1.81
CA VAL A 77 -5.68 6.90 -2.79
C VAL A 77 -6.26 6.59 -4.17
N GLU A 78 -7.15 5.60 -4.26
CA GLU A 78 -7.75 5.14 -5.52
C GLU A 78 -8.65 6.21 -6.15
N ASN A 79 -9.43 6.95 -5.35
CA ASN A 79 -10.21 8.09 -5.84
C ASN A 79 -9.32 9.19 -6.44
N GLN A 80 -8.15 9.43 -5.84
CA GLN A 80 -7.19 10.38 -6.40
C GLN A 80 -6.61 9.88 -7.73
N LEU A 81 -6.29 8.58 -7.83
CA LEU A 81 -5.81 7.99 -9.09
C LEU A 81 -6.86 8.08 -10.20
N VAL A 82 -8.15 7.91 -9.87
CA VAL A 82 -9.26 8.10 -10.82
C VAL A 82 -9.32 9.56 -11.29
N THR A 83 -9.21 10.52 -10.37
CA THR A 83 -9.16 11.96 -10.70
C THR A 83 -7.98 12.28 -11.63
N TRP A 84 -6.84 11.63 -11.41
CA TRP A 84 -5.63 11.74 -12.24
C TRP A 84 -5.56 10.80 -13.44
N SER A 85 -6.64 10.07 -13.76
CA SER A 85 -6.66 9.13 -14.88
C SER A 85 -6.35 9.80 -16.23
N HIS A 86 -6.70 11.08 -16.39
CA HIS A 86 -6.35 11.88 -17.56
C HIS A 86 -4.83 12.09 -17.70
N LEU A 87 -4.10 12.25 -16.59
CA LEU A 87 -2.65 12.43 -16.60
C LEU A 87 -1.91 11.18 -17.10
N LEU A 88 -2.43 10.00 -16.75
CA LEU A 88 -1.89 8.73 -17.25
C LEU A 88 -2.07 8.59 -18.77
N ARG A 89 -3.18 9.09 -19.32
CA ARG A 89 -3.42 9.13 -20.78
C ARG A 89 -2.41 10.04 -21.49
N ASP A 90 -2.00 11.11 -20.83
CA ASP A 90 -0.97 12.05 -21.30
C ASP A 90 0.46 11.53 -21.09
N ARG A 91 0.66 10.21 -20.87
CA ARG A 91 1.97 9.56 -20.65
C ARG A 91 2.71 10.07 -19.40
N ARG A 92 2.05 10.75 -18.47
CA ARG A 92 2.65 11.15 -17.19
C ARG A 92 2.74 9.93 -16.28
N GLN A 93 3.78 9.88 -15.45
CA GLN A 93 4.01 8.77 -14.55
C GLN A 93 3.51 9.11 -13.15
N LEU A 94 2.84 8.15 -12.52
CA LEU A 94 2.45 8.20 -11.12
C LEU A 94 3.36 7.28 -10.31
N ARG A 95 3.76 7.74 -9.12
CA ARG A 95 4.56 6.97 -8.18
C ARG A 95 3.89 7.03 -6.80
N ILE A 96 3.70 5.87 -6.18
CA ILE A 96 3.19 5.75 -4.81
C ILE A 96 4.37 5.37 -3.92
N ASP A 97 4.74 6.24 -2.99
CA ASP A 97 5.72 5.98 -1.96
C ASP A 97 4.99 5.72 -0.64
N ILE A 98 5.34 4.62 0.05
CA ILE A 98 4.76 4.23 1.33
C ILE A 98 5.88 4.15 2.35
N SER A 99 5.74 4.89 3.45
CA SER A 99 6.73 4.98 4.53
C SER A 99 6.10 4.60 5.86
N PHE A 100 6.82 3.80 6.64
CA PHE A 100 6.37 3.27 7.92
C PHE A 100 7.12 3.95 9.07
N ILE A 101 6.37 4.50 10.01
CA ILE A 101 6.90 4.97 11.29
C ILE A 101 6.57 3.89 12.30
N CYS A 102 7.62 3.28 12.88
CA CYS A 102 7.48 2.26 13.91
C CYS A 102 7.91 2.83 15.25
N LYS A 103 7.16 2.52 16.31
CA LYS A 103 7.52 2.86 17.68
C LYS A 103 8.07 1.64 18.39
N GLU A 104 9.06 1.85 19.25
CA GLU A 104 9.53 0.82 20.17
C GLU A 104 8.47 0.62 21.25
N THR A 105 8.03 -0.61 21.42
CA THR A 105 7.19 -1.02 22.54
C THR A 105 8.08 -1.69 23.58
N THR A 106 8.20 -1.08 24.75
CA THR A 106 8.80 -1.72 25.92
C THR A 106 7.82 -2.75 26.46
N GLN A 107 8.21 -4.02 26.49
CA GLN A 107 7.44 -5.08 27.16
C GLN A 107 7.60 -4.97 28.68
#